data_AF-A0A7V9UQF1-F1
#
_entry.id   AF-A0A7V9UQF1-F1
#
_cell.length_a   1.000
_cell.length_b   1.000
_cell.length_c   1.000
_cell.angle_alpha   90.00
_cell.angle_beta   90.00
_cell.angle_gamma   90.00
#
_symmetry.space_group_name_H-M   'P 1'
#
loop_
_entity.id
_entity.type
_entity.pdbx_description
1 polymer ?
#
loop_
_entity_poly.entity_id
_entity_poly.type
_entity_poly.pdbx_seq_one_letter_code
_entity_poly.pdbx_strand_id
1 'polypeptide(L)'
;MAIQLSNDPLALTPSSEVRLLRTGKYPPLRGTAFTAGGISYLYTSGYLSLLKAYPHGHVPSSLQIADHVGDTSRSQILRESLILTKMNWNSANFSGLMPITIRFSRLVGDILREILLDEDPQPKYKYYM
;
A
#
# COMPACT_ATOMS: atom_id res chain seq x y z
N MET A 1 11.03 -27.46 -21.04
CA MET A 1 11.06 -27.19 -19.59
C MET A 1 10.24 -25.94 -19.35
N ALA A 2 8.99 -26.08 -18.92
CA ALA A 2 8.13 -24.92 -18.67
C ALA A 2 8.63 -24.22 -17.39
N ILE A 3 8.95 -22.93 -17.48
CA ILE A 3 9.28 -22.12 -16.31
C ILE A 3 7.96 -21.96 -15.55
N GLN A 4 7.83 -22.65 -14.42
CA GLN A 4 6.68 -22.49 -13.54
C GLN A 4 6.83 -21.10 -12.90
N LEU A 5 6.10 -20.12 -13.42
CA LEU A 5 6.08 -18.76 -12.85
C LEU A 5 5.43 -18.84 -11.46
N SER A 6 6.21 -18.53 -10.43
CA SER A 6 5.69 -18.34 -9.07
C SER A 6 4.84 -17.06 -9.07
N ASN A 7 3.55 -17.20 -8.82
CA ASN A 7 2.62 -16.07 -8.68
C ASN A 7 2.21 -15.94 -7.22
N ASP A 8 2.24 -14.72 -6.68
CA ASP A 8 1.87 -14.42 -5.29
C ASP A 8 0.64 -13.48 -5.22
N PRO A 9 -0.59 -13.94 -5.57
CA PRO A 9 -1.78 -13.14 -5.33
C PRO A 9 -1.98 -12.89 -3.83
N LEU A 10 -2.45 -11.68 -3.49
CA LEU A 10 -2.74 -11.24 -2.14
C LEU A 10 -3.79 -10.12 -2.14
N ALA A 11 -4.54 -9.99 -1.05
CA ALA A 11 -5.52 -8.93 -0.86
C ALA A 11 -4.95 -7.76 -0.05
N LEU A 12 -5.27 -6.52 -0.45
CA LEU A 12 -4.85 -5.29 0.23
C LEU A 12 -6.06 -4.45 0.67
N THR A 13 -6.17 -4.19 1.98
CA THR A 13 -7.24 -3.34 2.55
C THR A 13 -6.65 -2.14 3.29
N PRO A 14 -6.95 -0.88 2.89
CA PRO A 14 -6.33 0.32 3.47
C PRO A 14 -6.78 0.65 4.90
N SER A 15 -7.92 0.13 5.34
CA SER A 15 -8.49 0.34 6.67
C SER A 15 -8.31 -0.91 7.52
N SER A 16 -7.90 -0.73 8.78
CA SER A 16 -7.91 -1.79 9.79
C SER A 16 -8.70 -1.37 11.02
N GLU A 17 -9.53 -2.28 11.51
CA GLU A 17 -10.21 -2.15 12.81
C GLU A 17 -9.25 -2.42 13.98
N VAL A 18 -8.14 -3.10 13.70
CA VAL A 18 -7.08 -3.39 14.68
C VAL A 18 -6.06 -2.25 14.70
N ARG A 19 -5.64 -1.84 15.90
CA ARG A 19 -4.56 -0.87 16.10
C ARG A 19 -3.58 -1.30 17.19
N LEU A 20 -2.29 -1.18 16.89
CA LEU A 20 -1.22 -1.20 17.88
C LEU A 20 -1.14 0.13 18.61
N LEU A 21 -0.98 0.03 19.93
CA LEU A 21 -0.65 1.14 20.80
C LEU A 21 0.79 0.96 21.27
N ARG A 22 1.53 2.07 21.33
CA ARG A 22 2.90 2.11 21.87
C ARG A 22 2.89 3.04 23.08
N THR A 23 3.67 2.70 24.10
CA THR A 23 3.95 3.61 25.21
C THR A 23 4.49 4.94 24.68
N GLY A 24 3.89 6.05 25.12
CA GLY A 24 4.28 7.41 24.74
C GLY A 24 3.19 8.15 23.97
N LYS A 25 3.59 9.26 23.33
CA LYS A 25 2.66 10.18 22.64
C LYS A 25 2.48 9.90 21.15
N TYR A 26 3.37 9.10 20.56
CA TYR A 26 3.41 8.89 19.11
C TYR A 26 2.90 7.49 18.73
N PRO A 27 2.28 7.36 17.54
CA PRO A 27 1.83 6.06 17.04
C PRO A 27 3.01 5.11 16.77
N PRO A 28 2.72 3.84 16.41
CA PRO A 28 3.71 2.90 15.88
C PRO A 28 4.57 3.53 14.78
N LEU A 29 5.81 3.07 14.66
CA LEU A 29 6.72 3.56 13.62
C LEU A 29 6.22 3.14 12.25
N ARG A 30 6.43 3.99 11.23
CA ARG A 30 6.24 3.58 9.84
C ARG A 30 7.13 2.36 9.53
N GLY A 31 6.53 1.29 9.05
CA GLY A 31 7.15 0.00 8.81
C GLY A 31 6.95 -1.03 9.92
N THR A 32 6.32 -0.65 11.05
CA THR A 32 5.88 -1.62 12.05
C THR A 32 4.88 -2.58 11.42
N ALA A 33 5.04 -3.88 11.67
CA ALA A 33 4.11 -4.88 11.21
C ALA A 33 3.84 -5.93 12.28
N PHE A 34 2.66 -6.53 12.25
CA PHE A 34 2.31 -7.69 13.06
C PHE A 34 1.34 -8.59 12.29
N THR A 35 1.21 -9.84 12.72
CA THR A 35 0.24 -10.79 12.15
C THR A 35 -0.65 -11.31 13.27
N ALA A 36 -1.96 -11.36 13.01
CA ALA A 36 -2.94 -12.02 13.86
C ALA A 36 -3.96 -12.75 12.99
N GLY A 37 -4.30 -13.99 13.34
CA GLY A 37 -5.32 -14.77 12.61
C GLY A 37 -5.02 -14.97 11.11
N GLY A 38 -3.73 -15.07 10.74
CA GLY A 38 -3.32 -15.20 9.33
C GLY A 38 -3.26 -13.88 8.54
N ILE A 39 -3.84 -12.80 9.07
CA ILE A 39 -3.83 -11.46 8.46
C ILE A 39 -2.61 -10.70 8.94
N SER A 40 -1.91 -10.04 8.04
CA SER A 40 -0.79 -9.16 8.37
C SER A 40 -1.21 -7.70 8.29
N TYR A 41 -0.71 -6.90 9.21
CA TYR A 41 -1.02 -5.49 9.35
C TYR A 41 0.28 -4.70 9.24
N LEU A 42 0.38 -3.83 8.24
CA LEU A 42 1.58 -3.06 7.94
C LEU A 42 1.30 -1.56 8.12
N TYR A 43 2.01 -0.92 9.04
CA TYR A 43 1.94 0.53 9.22
C TYR A 43 2.72 1.26 8.13
N THR A 44 2.07 1.59 7.01
CA THR A 44 2.65 2.37 5.91
C THR A 44 2.72 3.88 6.20
N SER A 45 1.99 4.31 7.23
CA SER A 45 2.12 5.61 7.91
C SER A 45 2.27 5.41 9.42
N GLY A 46 2.87 6.36 10.12
CA GLY A 46 3.15 6.26 11.55
C GLY A 46 4.28 7.20 11.95
N TYR A 47 4.84 7.02 13.13
CA TYR A 47 5.96 7.85 13.59
C TYR A 47 7.15 7.77 12.62
N LEU A 48 7.68 8.94 12.28
CA LEU A 48 8.79 9.09 11.35
C LEU A 48 10.02 9.57 12.12
N SER A 49 11.00 8.67 12.29
CA SER A 49 12.21 8.97 13.05
C SER A 49 12.98 10.17 12.50
N LEU A 50 13.00 10.36 11.18
CA LEU A 50 13.66 11.50 10.53
C LEU A 50 13.02 12.85 10.91
N LEU A 51 11.68 12.90 10.98
CA LEU A 51 10.94 14.11 11.37
C LEU A 51 10.79 14.25 12.89
N LYS A 52 11.12 13.20 13.64
CA LYS A 52 10.81 13.05 15.07
C LYS A 52 9.34 13.33 15.41
N ALA A 53 8.44 13.10 14.46
CA ALA A 53 7.03 13.46 14.54
C ALA A 53 6.16 12.53 13.69
N TYR A 54 4.85 12.68 13.84
CA TYR A 54 3.86 12.12 12.93
C TYR A 54 3.00 13.27 12.37
N PRO A 55 3.13 13.62 11.08
CA PRO A 55 2.59 14.86 10.53
C PRO A 55 1.11 14.77 10.11
N HIS A 56 0.32 13.86 10.72
CA HIS A 56 -1.11 13.72 10.41
C HIS A 56 -1.95 13.85 11.69
N GLY A 57 -3.17 14.38 11.56
CA GLY A 57 -4.08 14.66 12.67
C GLY A 57 -4.99 13.51 13.10
N HIS A 58 -4.85 12.32 12.52
CA HIS A 58 -5.69 11.15 12.81
C HIS A 58 -4.84 9.95 13.23
N VAL A 59 -5.40 9.00 13.96
CA VAL A 59 -4.68 7.77 14.33
C VAL A 59 -4.35 6.96 13.06
N PRO A 60 -3.09 6.54 12.83
CA PRO A 60 -2.74 5.81 11.61
C PRO A 60 -3.52 4.49 11.51
N SER A 61 -3.97 4.20 10.30
CA SER A 61 -4.48 2.88 9.93
C SER A 61 -3.35 2.04 9.36
N SER A 62 -3.35 0.75 9.68
CA SER A 62 -2.45 -0.20 9.03
C SER A 62 -3.07 -0.69 7.72
N LEU A 63 -2.21 -1.01 6.75
CA LEU A 63 -2.56 -1.73 5.55
C LEU A 63 -2.72 -3.21 5.90
N GLN A 64 -3.92 -3.77 5.71
CA GLN A 64 -4.12 -5.20 5.87
C GLN A 64 -3.66 -5.93 4.61
N ILE A 65 -2.97 -7.06 4.82
CA ILE A 65 -2.47 -7.97 3.80
C ILE A 65 -2.98 -9.36 4.19
N ALA A 66 -3.86 -9.91 3.36
CA ALA A 66 -4.53 -11.18 3.59
C ALA A 66 -4.50 -12.06 2.32
N ASP A 67 -4.95 -13.30 2.46
CA ASP A 67 -5.18 -14.22 1.34
C ASP A 67 -3.97 -14.41 0.41
N HIS A 68 -2.76 -14.34 0.98
CA HIS A 68 -1.54 -14.60 0.23
C HIS A 68 -1.46 -16.08 -0.12
N VAL A 69 -1.36 -16.37 -1.42
CA VAL A 69 -1.09 -17.69 -1.96
C VAL A 69 0.22 -17.60 -2.74
N GLY A 70 1.19 -18.46 -2.44
CA GLY A 70 2.48 -18.49 -3.13
C GLY A 70 3.64 -18.74 -2.16
N ASP A 71 4.85 -18.74 -2.70
CA ASP A 71 6.06 -19.15 -1.98
C ASP A 71 6.85 -17.98 -1.41
N THR A 72 6.48 -16.74 -1.77
CA THR A 72 7.18 -15.55 -1.26
C THR A 72 6.96 -15.41 0.24
N SER A 73 8.04 -15.26 1.00
CA SER A 73 7.95 -15.13 2.45
C SER A 73 7.14 -13.88 2.84
N ARG A 74 6.35 -14.00 3.91
CA ARG A 74 5.54 -12.89 4.43
C ARG A 74 6.36 -11.64 4.73
N SER A 75 7.57 -11.79 5.28
CA SER A 75 8.47 -10.67 5.57
C SER A 75 8.89 -9.94 4.29
N GLN A 76 9.11 -10.67 3.20
CA GLN A 76 9.40 -10.10 1.89
C GLN A 76 8.18 -9.36 1.31
N ILE A 77 6.97 -9.93 1.38
CA ILE A 77 5.73 -9.25 0.95
C ILE A 77 5.53 -7.94 1.71
N LEU A 78 5.70 -7.95 3.03
CA LEU A 78 5.58 -6.76 3.87
C LEU A 78 6.61 -5.68 3.48
N ARG A 79 7.85 -6.09 3.23
CA ARG A 79 8.94 -5.20 2.82
C ARG A 79 8.66 -4.59 1.44
N GLU A 80 8.30 -5.40 0.46
CA GLU A 80 7.99 -4.95 -0.89
C GLU A 80 6.78 -4.01 -0.90
N SER A 81 5.70 -4.38 -0.19
CA SER A 81 4.53 -3.53 0.00
C SER A 81 4.90 -2.16 0.57
N LEU A 82 5.76 -2.10 1.59
CA LEU A 82 6.23 -0.85 2.20
C LEU A 82 7.09 -0.01 1.26
N ILE A 83 7.92 -0.65 0.43
CA ILE A 83 8.77 0.02 -0.56
C ILE A 83 7.90 0.61 -1.66
N LEU A 84 6.94 -0.15 -2.18
CA LEU A 84 6.03 0.30 -3.23
C LEU A 84 5.18 1.51 -2.80
N THR A 85 4.93 1.73 -1.50
CA THR A 85 4.26 2.96 -1.05
C THR A 85 5.11 4.22 -1.15
N LYS A 86 6.43 4.09 -1.38
CA LYS A 86 7.36 5.20 -1.60
C LYS A 86 7.60 5.53 -3.07
N MET A 87 7.15 4.68 -3.99
CA MET A 87 7.52 4.76 -5.42
C MET A 87 6.64 5.73 -6.23
N ASN A 88 5.98 6.69 -5.58
CA ASN A 88 5.17 7.69 -6.27
C ASN A 88 6.05 8.86 -6.74
N TRP A 89 6.47 8.84 -8.01
CA TRP A 89 7.28 9.92 -8.59
C TRP A 89 6.50 11.25 -8.78
N ASN A 90 5.17 11.20 -8.72
CA ASN A 90 4.31 12.38 -8.88
C ASN A 90 4.12 13.16 -7.56
N SER A 91 4.78 12.76 -6.46
CA SER A 91 4.67 13.45 -5.17
C SER A 91 5.93 13.28 -4.32
N ALA A 92 6.30 14.34 -3.59
CA ALA A 92 7.32 14.26 -2.53
C ALA A 92 6.80 13.62 -1.22
N ASN A 93 5.52 13.21 -1.16
CA ASN A 93 4.97 12.52 0.01
C ASN A 93 5.56 11.11 0.14
N PHE A 94 6.39 10.91 1.16
CA PHE A 94 7.09 9.65 1.44
C PHE A 94 6.31 8.68 2.36
N SER A 95 5.07 9.04 2.73
CA SER A 95 4.21 8.28 3.65
C SER A 95 2.87 7.86 3.04
N GLY A 96 2.89 7.43 1.78
CA GLY A 96 1.71 6.89 1.09
C GLY A 96 1.13 5.66 1.79
N LEU A 97 -0.21 5.58 1.83
CA LEU A 97 -0.93 4.46 2.44
C LEU A 97 -0.86 3.19 1.58
N MET A 98 -1.02 3.34 0.25
CA MET A 98 -1.20 2.24 -0.69
C MET A 98 0.04 2.04 -1.57
N PRO A 99 0.42 0.79 -1.90
CA PRO A 99 1.41 0.50 -2.92
C PRO A 99 1.07 1.19 -4.25
N ILE A 100 2.10 1.70 -4.93
CA ILE A 100 1.92 2.51 -6.15
C ILE A 100 1.16 1.76 -7.25
N THR A 101 1.33 0.43 -7.33
CA THR A 101 0.66 -0.44 -8.29
C THR A 101 -0.86 -0.31 -8.19
N ILE A 102 -1.43 -0.52 -7.00
CA ILE A 102 -2.87 -0.38 -6.77
C ILE A 102 -3.33 1.07 -6.85
N ARG A 103 -2.52 2.01 -6.34
CA ARG A 103 -2.88 3.44 -6.37
C ARG A 103 -3.06 3.92 -7.81
N PHE A 104 -2.12 3.60 -8.71
CA PHE A 104 -2.22 4.01 -10.10
C PHE A 104 -3.33 3.28 -10.84
N SER A 105 -3.52 1.97 -10.64
CA SER A 105 -4.64 1.25 -11.25
C SER A 105 -5.99 1.87 -10.88
N ARG A 106 -6.18 2.30 -9.62
CA ARG A 106 -7.39 3.02 -9.19
C ARG A 106 -7.55 4.37 -9.89
N LEU A 107 -6.49 5.18 -9.90
CA LEU A 107 -6.54 6.51 -10.52
C LEU A 107 -6.81 6.44 -12.03
N VAL A 108 -6.16 5.52 -12.75
CA VAL A 108 -6.47 5.27 -14.17
C VAL A 108 -7.92 4.82 -14.33
N GLY A 109 -8.38 3.89 -13.49
CA GLY A 109 -9.77 3.43 -13.52
C GLY A 109 -10.78 4.56 -13.27
N ASP A 110 -10.48 5.48 -12.35
CA ASP A 110 -11.32 6.65 -12.07
C ASP A 110 -11.35 7.61 -13.26
N ILE A 111 -10.23 7.85 -13.94
CA ILE A 111 -10.21 8.70 -15.15
C ILE A 111 -10.98 8.03 -16.30
N LEU A 112 -10.80 6.73 -16.51
CA LEU A 112 -11.47 5.99 -17.57
C LEU A 112 -13.00 5.96 -17.41
N ARG A 113 -13.52 6.06 -16.17
CA ARG A 113 -14.96 6.13 -15.90
C ARG A 113 -15.62 7.40 -16.39
N GLU A 114 -14.85 8.48 -16.58
CA GLU A 114 -15.35 9.78 -17.02
C GLU A 114 -15.34 9.93 -18.55
N ILE A 115 -14.82 8.93 -19.29
CA ILE A 115 -14.80 8.95 -20.75
C ILE A 115 -16.20 8.67 -21.28
N LEU A 116 -16.62 9.47 -22.27
CA LEU A 116 -17.92 9.32 -22.92
C LEU A 116 -18.02 7.96 -23.64
N LEU A 117 -19.22 7.39 -23.71
CA LEU A 117 -19.46 6.07 -24.31
C LEU A 117 -19.04 5.99 -25.79
N ASP A 118 -19.03 7.13 -26.49
CA ASP A 118 -18.69 7.23 -27.91
C ASP A 118 -17.21 7.59 -28.16
N GLU A 119 -16.38 7.66 -27.10
CA GLU A 119 -14.96 7.98 -27.19
C GLU A 119 -14.08 6.77 -26.83
N ASP A 120 -13.09 6.48 -27.68
CA ASP A 120 -12.10 5.45 -27.40
C ASP A 120 -11.01 5.97 -26.43
N PRO A 121 -10.75 5.25 -25.31
CA PRO A 121 -9.70 5.64 -24.39
C PRO A 121 -8.31 5.52 -25.02
N GLN A 122 -7.44 6.50 -24.75
CA GLN A 122 -6.05 6.48 -25.20
C GLN A 122 -5.27 5.37 -24.49
N PRO A 123 -4.71 4.35 -25.17
CA PRO A 123 -4.15 3.18 -24.51
C PRO A 123 -2.83 3.44 -23.75
N LYS A 124 -2.22 4.62 -23.92
CA LYS A 124 -0.89 4.92 -23.35
C LYS A 124 -1.02 5.56 -21.98
N TYR A 125 -0.33 4.96 -21.00
CA TYR A 125 -0.24 5.41 -19.62
C TYR A 125 0.00 6.92 -19.44
N LYS A 126 0.85 7.53 -20.27
CA LYS A 126 1.23 8.96 -20.20
C LYS A 126 0.07 9.95 -20.35
N TYR A 127 -1.11 9.50 -20.78
CA TYR A 127 -2.29 10.36 -20.91
C TYR A 127 -3.10 10.43 -19.62
N TYR A 128 -2.77 9.62 -18.61
CA TYR A 128 -3.54 9.50 -17.35
C TYR A 128 -2.75 9.89 -16.09
N MET A 129 -1.46 10.23 -16.23
CA MET A 129 -0.50 10.44 -15.15
C MET A 129 0.48 11.54 -15.48
#